data_AF-A0AAP0X1V0-F1
#
_entry.id   AF-A0AAP0X1V0-F1
#
_cell.length_a   1.000
_cell.length_b   1.000
_cell.length_c   1.000
_cell.angle_alpha   90.00
_cell.angle_beta   90.00
_cell.angle_gamma   90.00
#
_symmetry.space_group_name_H-M   'P 1'
#
loop_
_entity.id
_entity.type
_entity.pdbx_description
1 polymer ?
#
loop_
_entity_poly.entity_id
_entity_poly.type
_entity_poly.pdbx_seq_one_letter_code
_entity_poly.pdbx_strand_id
1 'polypeptide(L)'
;MSYCYTDMADDSIDEAEVIILLIKMKANFIFVLAIFLGILCATGERHYLKYILKNRVDHRMESRVDNIRRLLCEGDGAFVNQLRMDMRTFKLLCSLLRTFGRLTDTKNMSVEEQVGMFLHILAHHVKNRVINFRFVRSGETVSRHFNSVLNAVLRLEKILFKTPEPITETCTEERWRLFKVIIGASLL
;
A
#
# COMPACT_ATOMS: atom_id res chain seq x y z
N MET A 1 -30.84 88.47 -25.10
CA MET A 1 -29.63 88.03 -24.36
C MET A 1 -29.79 86.56 -23.97
N SER A 2 -29.90 85.63 -24.95
CA SER A 2 -30.22 84.22 -24.64
C SER A 2 -29.86 83.25 -25.77
N TYR A 3 -28.58 83.18 -26.16
CA TYR A 3 -28.07 82.18 -27.13
C TYR A 3 -26.66 81.70 -26.76
N CYS A 4 -26.41 81.38 -25.49
CA CYS A 4 -25.10 80.83 -25.08
C CYS A 4 -25.17 79.95 -23.82
N TYR A 5 -26.27 79.21 -23.62
CA TYR A 5 -26.43 78.36 -22.43
C TYR A 5 -26.76 76.89 -22.73
N THR A 6 -27.02 76.52 -23.99
CA THR A 6 -27.44 75.16 -24.36
C THR A 6 -26.31 74.26 -24.84
N ASP A 7 -25.14 74.79 -25.25
CA ASP A 7 -24.02 73.98 -25.77
C ASP A 7 -23.07 73.44 -24.68
N MET A 8 -23.13 73.95 -23.45
CA MET A 8 -22.26 73.47 -22.36
C MET A 8 -22.80 72.22 -21.65
N ALA A 9 -24.07 71.86 -21.87
CA ALA A 9 -24.69 70.69 -21.25
C ALA A 9 -24.55 69.41 -22.11
N ASP A 10 -24.45 69.55 -23.42
CA ASP A 10 -24.39 68.42 -24.38
C ASP A 10 -23.01 67.74 -24.38
N ASP A 11 -21.92 68.53 -24.46
CA ASP A 11 -20.54 68.04 -24.34
C ASP A 11 -20.28 67.28 -23.02
N SER A 12 -20.95 67.67 -21.93
CA SER A 12 -20.79 67.02 -20.62
C SER A 12 -21.41 65.63 -20.53
N ILE A 13 -22.45 65.37 -21.34
CA ILE A 13 -23.16 64.07 -21.40
C ILE A 13 -22.32 63.09 -22.21
N ASP A 14 -21.72 63.53 -23.32
CA ASP A 14 -20.82 62.71 -24.14
C ASP A 14 -19.54 62.33 -23.40
N GLU A 15 -18.94 63.26 -22.64
CA GLU A 15 -17.78 62.94 -21.79
C GLU A 15 -18.11 61.90 -20.71
N ALA A 16 -19.30 62.01 -20.08
CA ALA A 16 -19.75 61.04 -19.08
C ALA A 16 -20.02 59.66 -19.69
N GLU A 17 -20.61 59.58 -20.89
CA GLU A 17 -20.81 58.32 -21.61
C GLU A 17 -19.49 57.66 -21.99
N VAL A 18 -18.51 58.42 -22.45
CA VAL A 18 -17.15 57.92 -22.73
C VAL A 18 -16.49 57.41 -21.45
N ILE A 19 -16.61 58.12 -20.33
CA ILE A 19 -16.08 57.66 -19.03
C ILE A 19 -16.76 56.36 -18.60
N ILE A 20 -18.08 56.25 -18.70
CA ILE A 20 -18.83 55.03 -18.36
C ILE A 20 -18.41 53.87 -19.27
N LEU A 21 -18.24 54.11 -20.58
CA LEU A 21 -17.79 53.11 -21.55
C LEU A 21 -16.38 52.63 -21.21
N LEU A 22 -15.46 53.54 -20.88
CA LEU A 22 -14.09 53.22 -20.46
C LEU A 22 -14.07 52.42 -19.14
N ILE A 23 -14.93 52.76 -18.18
CA ILE A 23 -15.09 51.99 -16.93
C ILE A 23 -15.60 50.58 -17.23
N LYS A 24 -16.62 50.43 -18.09
CA LYS A 24 -17.15 49.12 -18.52
C LYS A 24 -16.08 48.29 -19.25
N MET A 25 -15.31 48.89 -20.14
CA MET A 25 -14.20 48.22 -20.84
C MET A 25 -13.11 47.77 -19.88
N LYS A 26 -12.73 48.62 -18.92
CA LYS A 26 -11.75 48.26 -17.87
C LYS A 26 -12.28 47.16 -16.94
N ALA A 27 -13.54 47.22 -16.53
CA ALA A 27 -14.16 46.20 -15.69
C ALA A 27 -14.24 44.84 -16.42
N ASN A 28 -14.62 44.82 -17.69
CA ASN A 28 -14.61 43.61 -18.52
C ASN A 28 -13.20 43.05 -18.69
N PHE A 29 -12.21 43.91 -18.92
CA PHE A 29 -10.81 43.48 -19.03
C PHE A 29 -10.30 42.87 -17.72
N ILE A 30 -10.57 43.51 -16.58
CA ILE A 30 -10.24 42.98 -15.25
C ILE A 30 -10.95 41.64 -15.00
N PHE A 31 -12.22 41.51 -15.39
CA PHE A 31 -12.99 40.28 -15.25
C PHE A 31 -12.40 39.13 -16.09
N VAL A 32 -12.06 39.39 -17.35
CA VAL A 32 -11.41 38.39 -18.22
C VAL A 32 -10.03 37.99 -17.69
N LEU A 33 -9.24 38.95 -17.20
CA LEU A 33 -7.95 38.66 -16.55
C LEU A 33 -8.12 37.80 -15.30
N ALA A 34 -9.12 38.10 -14.45
CA ALA A 34 -9.41 37.32 -13.25
C ALA A 34 -9.78 35.87 -13.59
N ILE A 35 -10.61 35.66 -14.62
CA ILE A 35 -10.93 34.31 -15.11
C ILE A 35 -9.68 33.59 -15.60
N PHE A 36 -8.86 34.26 -16.42
CA PHE A 36 -7.64 33.67 -16.96
C PHE A 36 -6.66 33.26 -15.85
N LEU A 37 -6.43 34.14 -14.86
CA LEU A 37 -5.61 33.83 -13.68
C LEU A 37 -6.20 32.69 -12.85
N GLY A 38 -7.53 32.63 -12.70
CA GLY A 38 -8.22 31.53 -12.03
C GLY A 38 -7.98 30.19 -12.73
N ILE A 39 -8.05 30.16 -14.07
CA ILE A 39 -7.77 28.96 -14.87
C ILE A 39 -6.31 28.54 -14.72
N LEU A 40 -5.36 29.47 -14.80
CA LEU A 40 -3.93 29.20 -14.60
C LEU A 40 -3.63 28.64 -13.21
N CYS A 41 -4.24 29.21 -12.16
CA CYS A 41 -4.11 28.71 -10.80
C CYS A 41 -4.66 27.28 -10.67
N ALA A 42 -5.89 27.04 -11.15
CA ALA A 42 -6.53 25.74 -11.06
C ALA A 42 -5.79 24.66 -11.88
N THR A 43 -5.26 25.01 -13.04
CA THR A 43 -4.44 24.10 -13.85
C THR A 43 -3.10 23.81 -13.17
N GLY A 44 -2.41 24.83 -12.65
CA GLY A 44 -1.19 24.68 -11.88
C GLY A 44 -1.35 23.74 -10.68
N GLU A 45 -2.40 23.92 -9.87
CA GLU A 45 -2.71 23.04 -8.75
C GLU A 45 -2.98 21.60 -9.19
N ARG A 46 -3.77 21.40 -10.25
CA ARG A 46 -4.05 20.06 -10.79
C ARG A 46 -2.77 19.37 -11.28
N HIS A 47 -1.90 20.09 -11.96
CA HIS A 47 -0.62 19.57 -12.43
C HIS A 47 0.31 19.22 -11.26
N TYR A 48 0.40 20.09 -10.26
CA TYR A 48 1.19 19.87 -9.05
C TYR A 48 0.69 18.65 -8.26
N LEU A 49 -0.62 18.54 -8.05
CA LEU A 49 -1.24 17.41 -7.35
C LEU A 49 -1.03 16.10 -8.13
N LYS A 50 -1.23 16.13 -9.45
CA LYS A 50 -1.02 14.96 -10.32
C LYS A 50 0.45 14.51 -10.34
N TYR A 51 1.39 15.45 -10.34
CA TYR A 51 2.82 15.17 -10.21
C TYR A 51 3.13 14.49 -8.87
N ILE A 52 2.65 15.03 -7.75
CA ILE A 52 2.84 14.43 -6.42
C ILE A 52 2.24 13.03 -6.33
N LEU A 53 1.03 12.84 -6.85
CA LEU A 53 0.36 11.54 -6.84
C LEU A 53 1.11 10.53 -7.70
N LYS A 54 1.56 10.95 -8.90
CA LYS A 54 2.37 10.13 -9.80
C LYS A 54 3.67 9.70 -9.12
N ASN A 55 4.45 10.64 -8.58
CA ASN A 55 5.68 10.31 -7.85
C ASN A 55 5.42 9.37 -6.66
N ARG A 56 4.34 9.58 -5.90
CA ARG A 56 3.96 8.69 -4.79
C ARG A 56 3.59 7.29 -5.28
N VAL A 57 2.92 7.17 -6.42
CA VAL A 57 2.58 5.87 -7.03
C VAL A 57 3.83 5.20 -7.58
N ASP A 58 4.69 5.94 -8.28
CA ASP A 58 5.93 5.42 -8.87
C ASP A 58 6.87 4.91 -7.77
N HIS A 59 7.12 5.70 -6.72
CA HIS A 59 7.89 5.24 -5.55
C HIS A 59 7.25 4.02 -4.85
N ARG A 60 5.92 3.99 -4.73
CA ARG A 60 5.20 2.85 -4.14
C ARG A 60 5.37 1.59 -5.00
N MET A 61 5.35 1.69 -6.31
CA MET A 61 5.52 0.56 -7.22
C MET A 61 6.96 0.07 -7.23
N GLU A 62 7.93 0.98 -7.28
CA GLU A 62 9.36 0.66 -7.21
C GLU A 62 9.71 -0.06 -5.90
N SER A 63 9.21 0.44 -4.76
CA SER A 63 9.41 -0.19 -3.45
C SER A 63 8.76 -1.58 -3.33
N ARG A 64 7.69 -1.88 -4.10
CA ARG A 64 7.06 -3.21 -4.12
C ARG A 64 7.92 -4.22 -4.87
N VAL A 65 8.47 -3.83 -6.01
CA VAL A 65 9.36 -4.68 -6.82
C VAL A 65 10.64 -5.03 -6.05
N ASP A 66 11.02 -4.18 -5.10
CA ASP A 66 12.27 -4.31 -4.35
C ASP A 66 12.22 -5.24 -3.14
N ASN A 67 11.03 -5.57 -2.60
CA ASN A 67 11.01 -6.11 -1.24
C ASN A 67 11.49 -7.55 -1.10
N ILE A 68 11.13 -8.43 -2.03
CA ILE A 68 11.78 -9.75 -2.13
C ILE A 68 13.15 -9.63 -2.73
N ARG A 69 13.31 -8.81 -3.78
CA ARG A 69 14.58 -8.70 -4.50
C ARG A 69 15.72 -8.30 -3.57
N ARG A 70 15.48 -7.37 -2.65
CA ARG A 70 16.43 -7.00 -1.58
C ARG A 70 16.79 -8.20 -0.70
N LEU A 71 15.80 -8.97 -0.24
CA LEU A 71 16.05 -10.21 0.52
C LEU A 71 16.85 -11.24 -0.29
N LEU A 72 16.55 -11.39 -1.60
CA LEU A 72 17.23 -12.34 -2.49
C LEU A 72 18.68 -11.92 -2.82
N CYS A 73 18.97 -10.62 -2.85
CA CYS A 73 20.28 -10.08 -3.19
C CYS A 73 21.25 -10.01 -2.00
N GLU A 74 20.76 -10.06 -0.75
CA GLU A 74 21.57 -9.94 0.46
C GLU A 74 22.20 -11.27 0.96
N GLY A 75 21.95 -12.39 0.27
CA GLY A 75 22.53 -13.71 0.58
C GLY A 75 21.81 -14.49 1.70
N ASP A 76 22.28 -15.71 1.98
CA ASP A 76 21.59 -16.65 2.89
C ASP A 76 21.46 -16.13 4.33
N GLY A 77 22.42 -15.34 4.81
CA GLY A 77 22.38 -14.74 6.15
C GLY A 77 21.21 -13.77 6.36
N ALA A 78 20.85 -13.00 5.32
CA ALA A 78 19.71 -12.09 5.38
C ALA A 78 18.37 -12.85 5.42
N PHE A 79 18.26 -13.96 4.70
CA PHE A 79 17.10 -14.83 4.72
C PHE A 79 16.84 -15.41 6.12
N VAL A 80 17.89 -15.93 6.77
CA VAL A 80 17.78 -16.45 8.14
C VAL A 80 17.42 -15.33 9.12
N ASN A 81 18.01 -14.15 8.99
CA ASN A 81 17.73 -13.04 9.89
C ASN A 81 16.31 -12.49 9.75
N GLN A 82 15.77 -12.42 8.52
CA GLN A 82 14.48 -11.78 8.22
C GLN A 82 13.31 -12.76 8.27
N LEU A 83 13.54 -14.03 7.91
CA LEU A 83 12.50 -15.07 7.76
C LEU A 83 12.70 -16.30 8.65
N ARG A 84 13.81 -16.36 9.43
CA ARG A 84 14.18 -17.50 10.28
C ARG A 84 14.37 -18.82 9.53
N MET A 85 14.64 -18.73 8.23
CA MET A 85 14.77 -19.87 7.33
C MET A 85 15.79 -19.54 6.24
N ASP A 86 16.61 -20.51 5.82
CA ASP A 86 17.53 -20.33 4.70
C ASP A 86 16.79 -20.29 3.35
N MET A 87 17.47 -19.79 2.31
CA MET A 87 16.89 -19.65 0.98
C MET A 87 16.38 -20.96 0.38
N ARG A 88 17.10 -22.08 0.59
CA ARG A 88 16.73 -23.37 -0.01
C ARG A 88 15.44 -23.88 0.61
N THR A 89 15.36 -23.84 1.93
CA THR A 89 14.14 -24.22 2.66
C THR A 89 12.97 -23.30 2.31
N PHE A 90 13.21 -21.99 2.14
CA PHE A 90 12.17 -21.05 1.70
C PHE A 90 11.61 -21.38 0.31
N LYS A 91 12.48 -21.67 -0.66
CA LYS A 91 12.08 -22.06 -2.02
C LYS A 91 11.29 -23.37 -2.01
N LEU A 92 11.73 -24.34 -1.22
CA LEU A 92 11.02 -25.61 -1.05
C LEU A 92 9.63 -25.39 -0.46
N LEU A 93 9.51 -24.57 0.58
CA LEU A 93 8.22 -24.21 1.17
C LEU A 93 7.28 -23.55 0.15
N CYS A 94 7.77 -22.59 -0.64
CA CYS A 94 6.98 -21.96 -1.69
C CYS A 94 6.47 -22.99 -2.72
N SER A 95 7.32 -23.95 -3.12
CA SER A 95 6.95 -25.04 -4.03
C SER A 95 5.85 -25.95 -3.45
N LEU A 96 5.98 -26.32 -2.17
CA LEU A 96 4.98 -27.14 -1.49
C LEU A 96 3.64 -26.40 -1.35
N LEU A 97 3.67 -25.11 -0.98
CA LEU A 97 2.47 -24.29 -0.86
C LEU A 97 1.77 -24.06 -2.20
N ARG A 98 2.52 -23.96 -3.30
CA ARG A 98 1.96 -23.94 -4.66
C ARG A 98 1.25 -25.25 -4.98
N THR A 99 1.95 -26.38 -4.81
CA THR A 99 1.48 -27.70 -5.25
C THR A 99 0.35 -28.25 -4.38
N PHE A 100 0.53 -28.22 -3.06
CA PHE A 100 -0.39 -28.86 -2.10
C PHE A 100 -1.27 -27.84 -1.36
N GLY A 101 -0.73 -26.65 -1.07
CA GLY A 101 -1.48 -25.58 -0.40
C GLY A 101 -2.51 -24.88 -1.30
N ARG A 102 -2.39 -25.04 -2.63
CA ARG A 102 -3.14 -24.32 -3.66
C ARG A 102 -2.95 -22.80 -3.60
N LEU A 103 -1.78 -22.37 -3.14
CA LEU A 103 -1.42 -20.96 -3.11
C LEU A 103 -0.92 -20.54 -4.49
N THR A 104 -1.52 -19.51 -5.07
CA THR A 104 -1.19 -19.05 -6.42
C THR A 104 -0.73 -17.60 -6.41
N ASP A 105 -0.02 -17.22 -7.48
CA ASP A 105 0.31 -15.82 -7.72
C ASP A 105 -0.98 -15.02 -7.95
N THR A 106 -0.99 -13.80 -7.45
CA THR A 106 -2.05 -12.83 -7.74
C THR A 106 -1.55 -11.77 -8.69
N LYS A 107 -2.46 -10.99 -9.31
CA LYS A 107 -2.11 -9.90 -10.24
C LYS A 107 -1.01 -8.98 -9.70
N ASN A 108 -0.97 -8.76 -8.39
CA ASN A 108 -0.10 -7.79 -7.77
C ASN A 108 0.91 -8.41 -6.79
N MET A 109 0.93 -9.73 -6.57
CA MET A 109 1.80 -10.32 -5.55
C MET A 109 2.12 -11.79 -5.86
N SER A 110 3.41 -12.13 -5.89
CA SER A 110 3.85 -13.52 -6.10
C SER A 110 3.66 -14.37 -4.85
N VAL A 111 3.68 -15.71 -4.97
CA VAL A 111 3.64 -16.62 -3.82
C VAL A 111 4.80 -16.35 -2.88
N GLU A 112 5.99 -16.11 -3.40
CA GLU A 112 7.17 -15.81 -2.60
C GLU A 112 6.94 -14.53 -1.77
N GLU A 113 6.18 -13.55 -2.27
CA GLU A 113 5.92 -12.29 -1.55
C GLU A 113 4.93 -12.50 -0.43
N GLN A 114 3.91 -13.31 -0.72
CA GLN A 114 2.92 -13.71 0.26
C GLN A 114 3.58 -14.49 1.40
N VAL A 115 4.39 -15.51 1.06
CA VAL A 115 5.08 -16.37 2.02
C VAL A 115 6.15 -15.60 2.79
N GLY A 116 6.95 -14.77 2.11
CA GLY A 116 7.97 -13.93 2.75
C GLY A 116 7.35 -12.94 3.74
N MET A 117 6.24 -12.29 3.37
CA MET A 117 5.51 -11.41 4.28
C MET A 117 4.95 -12.15 5.50
N PHE A 118 4.37 -13.33 5.28
CA PHE A 118 3.87 -14.19 6.36
C PHE A 118 4.97 -14.61 7.33
N LEU A 119 6.09 -15.14 6.81
CA LEU A 119 7.23 -15.56 7.62
C LEU A 119 7.85 -14.38 8.37
N HIS A 120 7.97 -13.21 7.75
CA HIS A 120 8.51 -12.02 8.41
C HIS A 120 7.63 -11.57 9.58
N ILE A 121 6.30 -11.66 9.45
CA ILE A 121 5.36 -11.40 10.55
C ILE A 121 5.62 -12.33 11.72
N LEU A 122 5.74 -13.64 11.45
CA LEU A 122 5.97 -14.65 12.49
C LEU A 122 7.35 -14.53 13.12
N ALA A 123 8.39 -14.31 12.31
CA ALA A 123 9.79 -14.22 12.72
C ALA A 123 10.09 -13.11 13.73
N HIS A 124 9.33 -12.00 13.63
CA HIS A 124 9.58 -10.79 14.42
C HIS A 124 8.36 -10.31 15.22
N HIS A 125 7.25 -11.06 15.22
CA HIS A 125 5.99 -10.71 15.88
C HIS A 125 5.51 -9.27 15.58
N VAL A 126 5.69 -8.83 14.33
CA VAL A 126 5.41 -7.45 13.93
C VAL A 126 3.92 -7.22 13.66
N LYS A 127 3.42 -6.04 14.05
CA LYS A 127 2.03 -5.63 13.84
C LYS A 127 1.77 -5.31 12.36
N ASN A 128 0.54 -5.54 11.89
CA ASN A 128 0.11 -5.27 10.50
C ASN A 128 0.52 -3.87 9.99
N ARG A 129 0.44 -2.83 10.84
CA ARG A 129 0.88 -1.46 10.48
C ARG A 129 2.34 -1.37 10.03
N VAL A 130 3.24 -2.17 10.62
CA VAL A 130 4.67 -2.19 10.30
C VAL A 130 4.91 -2.88 8.95
N ILE A 131 4.16 -3.95 8.69
CA ILE A 131 4.22 -4.69 7.44
C ILE A 131 3.67 -3.87 6.27
N ASN A 132 2.59 -3.12 6.50
CA ASN A 132 2.05 -2.21 5.49
C ASN A 132 3.13 -1.25 4.98
N PHE A 133 3.88 -0.66 5.89
CA PHE A 133 4.99 0.22 5.53
C PHE A 133 6.11 -0.54 4.80
N ARG A 134 6.55 -1.68 5.34
CA ARG A 134 7.66 -2.45 4.78
C ARG A 134 7.37 -3.03 3.40
N PHE A 135 6.18 -3.59 3.17
CA PHE A 135 5.77 -4.19 1.89
C PHE A 135 4.98 -3.24 0.99
N VAL A 136 4.72 -2.02 1.46
CA VAL A 136 3.97 -0.98 0.76
C VAL A 136 2.59 -1.47 0.27
N ARG A 137 1.91 -2.24 1.14
CA ARG A 137 0.59 -2.87 0.93
C ARG A 137 -0.41 -2.41 1.98
N SER A 138 -1.66 -2.16 1.59
CA SER A 138 -2.69 -1.83 2.56
C SER A 138 -2.82 -2.91 3.64
N GLY A 139 -3.20 -2.53 4.86
CA GLY A 139 -3.38 -3.49 5.96
C GLY A 139 -4.39 -4.58 5.63
N GLU A 140 -5.43 -4.28 4.84
CA GLU A 140 -6.36 -5.26 4.30
C GLU A 140 -5.65 -6.30 3.41
N THR A 141 -4.77 -5.83 2.51
CA THR A 141 -3.97 -6.71 1.63
C THR A 141 -3.05 -7.61 2.44
N VAL A 142 -2.39 -7.06 3.45
CA VAL A 142 -1.55 -7.83 4.39
C VAL A 142 -2.39 -8.92 5.07
N SER A 143 -3.53 -8.57 5.66
CA SER A 143 -4.42 -9.53 6.33
C SER A 143 -4.92 -10.61 5.38
N ARG A 144 -5.28 -10.25 4.15
CA ARG A 144 -5.79 -11.20 3.14
C ARG A 144 -4.74 -12.25 2.79
N HIS A 145 -3.52 -11.81 2.46
CA HIS A 145 -2.44 -12.72 2.10
C HIS A 145 -1.94 -13.52 3.30
N PHE A 146 -1.86 -12.92 4.49
CA PHE A 146 -1.54 -13.64 5.71
C PHE A 146 -2.47 -14.84 5.93
N ASN A 147 -3.79 -14.61 5.84
CA ASN A 147 -4.78 -15.68 6.00
C ASN A 147 -4.74 -16.69 4.84
N SER A 148 -4.46 -16.25 3.62
CA SER A 148 -4.32 -17.14 2.46
C SER A 148 -3.14 -18.11 2.64
N VAL A 149 -1.99 -17.60 3.09
CA VAL A 149 -0.81 -18.43 3.39
C VAL A 149 -1.08 -19.34 4.58
N LEU A 150 -1.70 -18.84 5.65
CA LEU A 150 -2.07 -19.66 6.80
C LEU A 150 -2.97 -20.85 6.39
N ASN A 151 -4.00 -20.60 5.59
CA ASN A 151 -4.87 -21.65 5.08
C ASN A 151 -4.14 -22.66 4.20
N ALA A 152 -3.17 -22.21 3.39
CA ALA A 152 -2.34 -23.09 2.58
C ALA A 152 -1.42 -23.97 3.46
N VAL A 153 -0.85 -23.41 4.53
CA VAL A 153 -0.05 -24.15 5.53
C VAL A 153 -0.91 -25.19 6.25
N LEU A 154 -2.12 -24.85 6.69
CA LEU A 154 -3.04 -25.80 7.34
C LEU A 154 -3.47 -26.95 6.42
N ARG A 155 -3.49 -26.74 5.10
CA ARG A 155 -3.72 -27.81 4.13
C ARG A 155 -2.52 -28.73 3.97
N LEU A 156 -1.32 -28.16 4.00
CA LEU A 156 -0.07 -28.92 4.09
C LEU A 156 -0.03 -29.77 5.35
N GLU A 157 -0.56 -29.25 6.47
CA GLU A 157 -0.55 -29.97 7.75
C GLU A 157 -1.16 -31.37 7.62
N LYS A 158 -2.33 -31.43 6.97
CA LYS A 158 -3.08 -32.68 6.73
C LYS A 158 -2.33 -33.71 5.86
N ILE A 159 -1.27 -33.28 5.17
CA ILE A 159 -0.50 -34.10 4.23
C ILE A 159 0.88 -34.45 4.82
N LEU A 160 1.51 -33.51 5.53
CA LEU A 160 2.88 -33.63 6.03
C LEU A 160 2.96 -34.16 7.46
N PHE A 161 1.96 -33.90 8.31
CA PHE A 161 1.98 -34.36 9.69
C PHE A 161 1.33 -35.73 9.76
N LYS A 162 2.12 -36.72 10.14
CA LYS A 162 1.62 -38.04 10.51
C LYS A 162 0.65 -37.84 11.68
N THR A 163 -0.54 -38.44 11.60
CA THR A 163 -1.48 -38.47 12.73
C THR A 163 -0.70 -38.98 13.95
N PRO A 164 -0.66 -38.24 15.07
CA PRO A 164 0.09 -38.69 16.23
C PRO A 164 -0.46 -40.04 16.67
N GLU A 165 0.38 -41.07 16.61
CA GLU A 165 0.03 -42.38 17.16
C GLU A 165 -0.07 -42.24 18.68
N PRO A 166 -1.13 -42.77 19.31
CA PRO A 166 -1.25 -42.74 20.77
C PRO A 166 -0.01 -43.38 21.39
N ILE A 167 0.67 -42.67 22.28
CA ILE A 167 1.77 -43.22 23.04
C ILE A 167 1.18 -44.32 23.92
N THR A 168 1.42 -45.59 23.58
CA THR A 168 0.98 -46.75 24.37
C THR A 168 1.71 -46.76 25.72
N GLU A 169 1.07 -47.37 26.74
CA GLU A 169 1.60 -47.39 28.12
C GLU A 169 2.97 -48.06 28.26
N THR A 170 3.45 -48.74 27.22
CA THR A 170 4.72 -49.45 27.16
C THR A 170 5.83 -48.69 26.41
N CYS A 171 5.62 -47.42 26.05
CA CYS A 171 6.63 -46.63 25.33
C CYS A 171 7.92 -46.49 26.16
N THR A 172 8.99 -47.16 25.73
CA THR A 172 10.29 -47.25 26.41
C THR A 172 11.20 -46.05 26.13
N GLU A 173 10.78 -45.10 25.28
CA GLU A 173 11.59 -43.94 24.93
C GLU A 173 11.48 -42.82 25.97
N GLU A 174 12.60 -42.57 26.66
CA GLU A 174 12.72 -41.59 27.74
C GLU A 174 12.37 -40.14 27.31
N ARG A 175 12.60 -39.81 26.02
CA ARG A 175 12.32 -38.49 25.44
C ARG A 175 10.83 -38.11 25.44
N TRP A 176 9.93 -39.09 25.32
CA TRP A 176 8.48 -38.87 25.23
C TRP A 176 7.77 -38.99 26.58
N ARG A 177 8.42 -39.56 27.59
CA ARG A 177 7.88 -39.71 28.95
C ARG A 177 7.55 -38.37 29.61
N LEU A 178 8.36 -37.34 29.35
CA LEU A 178 8.21 -36.00 29.94
C LEU A 178 6.96 -35.26 29.43
N PHE A 179 6.52 -35.53 28.20
CA PHE A 179 5.30 -34.92 27.66
C PHE A 179 4.03 -35.42 28.38
N LYS A 180 4.04 -36.67 28.88
CA LYS A 180 2.91 -37.22 29.66
C LYS A 180 2.72 -36.48 30.99
N VAL A 181 3.82 -36.13 31.66
CA VAL A 181 3.80 -35.42 32.96
C VAL A 181 3.20 -34.02 32.81
N ILE A 182 3.52 -33.31 31.73
CA ILE A 182 3.06 -31.93 31.50
C ILE A 182 1.56 -31.89 31.16
N ILE A 183 1.08 -32.83 30.34
CA ILE A 183 -0.35 -32.89 29.96
C ILE A 183 -1.20 -33.38 31.14
N GLY A 184 -0.72 -34.35 31.91
CA GLY A 184 -1.41 -34.84 33.12
C GLY A 184 -1.46 -33.82 34.26
N ALA A 185 -0.45 -32.97 34.40
CA ALA A 185 -0.40 -31.92 35.42
C ALA A 185 -1.33 -30.73 35.14
N SER A 186 -1.86 -30.59 33.92
CA SER A 186 -2.80 -29.52 33.55
C SER A 186 -4.27 -29.88 33.80
N LEU A 187 -4.53 -31.10 34.28
CA LEU A 187 -5.87 -31.67 34.53
C LEU A 187 -6.10 -32.04 36.01
N LEU A 188 -5.23 -31.57 36.92
CA LEU A 188 -5.36 -31.68 38.37
C LEU A 188 -5.47 -30.29 39.02
#